data_AF-A0A703WIL3-F1
#
_entry.id   AF-A0A703WIL3-F1
#
_cell.length_a   1.000
_cell.length_b   1.000
_cell.length_c   1.000
_cell.angle_alpha   90.00
_cell.angle_beta   90.00
_cell.angle_gamma   90.00
#
_symmetry.space_group_name_H-M   'P 1'
#
loop_
_entity.id
_entity.type
_entity.pdbx_description
1 polymer ?
#
loop_
_entity_poly.entity_id
_entity_poly.type
_entity_poly.pdbx_seq_one_letter_code
_entity_poly.pdbx_strand_id
1 'polypeptide(L)'
;MKTGALATFLALCLPVTVFATTLRLSNEVDLLVLDGKKVSSSLLRGAESIELENGPHQLVFRVEKTIRLPGNEERLYISPPLVISFDTQLISQVNFQL
;
A
#
# COMPACT_ATOMS: atom_id res chain seq x y z
N MET A 1 -26.08 36.97 -21.56
CA MET A 1 -26.30 35.52 -21.33
C MET A 1 -25.22 34.60 -21.95
N LYS A 2 -24.14 35.11 -22.58
CA LYS A 2 -23.16 34.27 -23.30
C LYS A 2 -21.86 33.97 -22.52
N THR A 3 -21.46 34.84 -21.61
CA THR A 3 -20.24 34.70 -20.79
C THR A 3 -20.36 33.61 -19.72
N GLY A 4 -21.56 33.36 -19.21
CA GLY A 4 -21.81 32.28 -18.25
C GLY A 4 -21.53 30.89 -18.82
N ALA A 5 -21.96 30.63 -20.06
CA ALA A 5 -21.78 29.33 -20.71
C ALA A 5 -20.30 28.97 -20.95
N LEU A 6 -19.47 29.95 -21.31
CA LEU A 6 -18.03 29.78 -21.50
C LEU A 6 -17.32 29.43 -20.19
N ALA A 7 -17.71 30.07 -19.08
CA ALA A 7 -17.12 29.77 -17.77
C ALA A 7 -17.47 28.36 -17.28
N THR A 8 -18.71 27.90 -17.51
CA THR A 8 -19.14 26.53 -17.13
C THR A 8 -18.44 25.47 -17.97
N PHE A 9 -18.25 25.72 -19.27
CA PHE A 9 -17.54 24.81 -20.16
C PHE A 9 -16.05 24.68 -19.78
N LEU A 10 -15.41 25.79 -19.39
CA LEU A 10 -14.02 25.78 -18.94
C LEU A 10 -13.83 25.04 -17.60
N ALA A 11 -14.81 25.13 -16.69
CA ALA A 11 -14.80 24.41 -15.42
C ALA A 11 -14.93 22.88 -15.59
N LEU A 12 -15.67 22.41 -16.61
CA LEU A 12 -15.79 20.99 -16.94
C LEU A 12 -14.51 20.39 -17.54
N CYS A 13 -13.60 21.23 -18.03
CA CYS A 13 -12.32 20.81 -18.58
C CYS A 13 -11.20 20.72 -17.54
N LEU A 14 -11.47 21.03 -16.27
CA LEU A 14 -10.47 20.92 -15.22
C LEU A 14 -10.21 19.43 -14.92
N PRO A 15 -8.94 18.97 -14.98
CA PRO A 15 -8.62 17.59 -14.66
C PRO A 15 -8.94 17.29 -13.19
N VAL A 16 -9.61 16.17 -12.95
CA VAL A 16 -9.77 15.64 -11.59
C VAL A 16 -8.42 15.13 -11.14
N THR A 17 -7.78 15.80 -10.18
CA THR A 17 -6.53 15.33 -9.59
C THR A 17 -6.81 14.09 -8.76
N VAL A 18 -6.33 12.93 -9.21
CA VAL A 18 -6.33 11.69 -8.42
C VAL A 18 -5.03 11.67 -7.63
N PHE A 19 -5.12 11.72 -6.30
CA PHE A 19 -3.96 11.53 -5.44
C PHE A 19 -3.66 10.03 -5.34
N ALA A 20 -2.40 9.65 -5.58
CA ALA A 20 -1.92 8.31 -5.31
C ALA A 20 -1.76 8.10 -3.80
N THR A 21 -2.05 6.90 -3.33
CA THR A 21 -1.89 6.54 -1.92
C THR A 21 -0.59 5.81 -1.72
N THR A 22 0.21 6.21 -0.74
CA THR A 22 1.50 5.57 -0.48
C THR A 22 1.34 4.44 0.52
N LEU A 23 1.73 3.23 0.13
CA LEU A 23 1.84 2.07 1.01
C LEU A 23 3.29 1.91 1.45
N ARG A 24 3.51 1.92 2.76
CA ARG A 24 4.82 1.71 3.36
C ARG A 24 4.80 0.46 4.23
N LEU A 25 5.77 -0.41 3.98
CA LEU A 25 5.90 -1.70 4.64
C LEU A 25 7.17 -1.69 5.50
N SER A 26 7.08 -2.23 6.71
CA SER A 26 8.26 -2.51 7.53
C SER A 26 9.11 -3.61 6.90
N ASN A 27 10.42 -3.64 7.18
CA ASN A 27 11.34 -4.68 6.67
C ASN A 27 10.95 -6.10 7.11
N GLU A 28 10.23 -6.21 8.22
CA GLU A 28 9.70 -7.47 8.76
C GLU A 28 8.46 -7.96 7.99
N VAL A 29 7.90 -7.14 7.09
CA VAL A 29 6.72 -7.49 6.28
C VAL A 29 7.17 -7.90 4.89
N ASP A 30 6.84 -9.13 4.52
CA ASP A 30 7.03 -9.67 3.18
C ASP A 30 5.67 -9.68 2.45
N LEU A 31 5.50 -8.74 1.51
CA LEU A 31 4.30 -8.65 0.68
C LEU A 31 4.36 -9.70 -0.44
N LEU A 32 3.35 -10.58 -0.47
CA LEU A 32 3.26 -11.71 -1.39
C LEU A 32 2.34 -11.39 -2.58
N VAL A 33 1.20 -10.74 -2.31
CA VAL A 33 0.17 -10.43 -3.30
C VAL A 33 -0.42 -9.05 -3.02
N LEU A 34 -0.57 -8.25 -4.07
CA LEU A 34 -1.33 -6.99 -4.08
C LEU A 34 -2.44 -7.13 -5.13
N ASP A 35 -3.70 -7.01 -4.69
CA ASP A 35 -4.90 -7.05 -5.55
C ASP A 35 -4.93 -8.28 -6.49
N GLY A 36 -4.61 -9.45 -5.94
CA GLY A 36 -4.56 -10.72 -6.69
C GLY A 36 -3.31 -10.92 -7.56
N LYS A 37 -2.42 -9.92 -7.65
CA LYS A 37 -1.15 -10.02 -8.40
C LYS A 37 0.00 -10.36 -7.46
N LYS A 38 0.75 -11.41 -7.80
CA LYS A 38 1.99 -11.74 -7.07
C LYS A 38 2.99 -10.61 -7.24
N VAL A 39 3.60 -10.19 -6.14
CA VAL A 39 4.63 -9.16 -6.14
C VAL A 39 5.92 -9.74 -5.54
N SER A 40 7.06 -9.31 -6.06
CA SER A 40 8.36 -9.78 -5.55
C SER A 40 8.81 -8.88 -4.42
N SER A 41 8.77 -9.39 -3.19
CA SER A 41 9.17 -8.64 -2.01
C SER A 41 10.63 -8.19 -2.02
N SER A 42 11.52 -8.88 -2.74
CA SER A 42 12.89 -8.42 -2.96
C SER A 42 12.99 -7.08 -3.70
N LEU A 43 12.07 -6.82 -4.65
CA LEU A 43 11.99 -5.52 -5.34
C LEU A 43 11.38 -4.46 -4.43
N LEU A 44 10.48 -4.86 -3.54
CA LEU A 44 9.75 -3.96 -2.64
C LEU A 44 10.53 -3.62 -1.38
N ARG A 45 11.39 -4.51 -0.87
CA ARG A 45 12.29 -4.24 0.27
C ARG A 45 13.35 -3.18 -0.05
N GLY A 46 13.65 -2.98 -1.33
CA GLY A 46 14.49 -1.87 -1.80
C GLY A 46 13.72 -0.58 -2.07
N ALA A 47 12.38 -0.64 -2.12
CA ALA A 47 11.52 0.51 -2.31
C ALA A 47 11.04 1.02 -0.95
N GLU A 48 11.24 2.31 -0.66
CA GLU A 48 10.79 2.89 0.62
C GLU A 48 9.26 2.93 0.73
N SER A 49 8.55 2.94 -0.41
CA SER A 49 7.09 2.91 -0.48
C SER A 49 6.62 2.41 -1.85
N ILE A 50 5.34 2.05 -1.92
CA ILE A 50 4.63 1.62 -3.13
C ILE A 50 3.47 2.58 -3.35
N GLU A 51 3.32 3.08 -4.56
CA GLU A 51 2.14 3.86 -4.92
C GLU A 51 0.97 2.92 -5.24
N LEU A 52 -0.15 3.17 -4.58
CA LEU A 52 -1.43 2.53 -4.81
C LEU A 52 -2.35 3.51 -5.52
N GLU A 53 -3.22 2.96 -6.36
CA GLU A 53 -4.36 3.69 -6.88
C GLU A 53 -5.30 4.08 -5.73
N ASN A 54 -6.27 4.94 -6.04
CA ASN A 54 -7.27 5.32 -5.05
C ASN A 54 -8.44 4.33 -5.09
N GLY A 55 -8.79 3.71 -3.96
CA GLY A 55 -9.89 2.76 -3.86
C GLY A 55 -9.63 1.59 -2.89
N PRO A 56 -10.44 0.52 -3.00
CA PRO A 56 -10.27 -0.67 -2.19
C PRO A 56 -9.05 -1.48 -2.65
N HIS A 57 -8.22 -1.89 -1.69
CA HIS A 57 -7.06 -2.74 -1.91
C HIS A 57 -7.09 -3.96 -1.00
N GLN A 58 -6.47 -5.03 -1.47
CA GLN A 58 -6.23 -6.25 -0.72
C GLN A 58 -4.77 -6.67 -0.81
N LEU A 59 -4.18 -6.95 0.34
CA LEU A 59 -2.81 -7.45 0.47
C LEU A 59 -2.82 -8.85 1.05
N VAL A 60 -1.89 -9.67 0.58
CA VAL A 60 -1.47 -10.89 1.26
C VAL A 60 -0.01 -10.74 1.63
N PHE A 61 0.32 -10.81 2.91
CA PHE A 61 1.67 -10.63 3.41
C PHE A 61 2.01 -11.68 4.48
N ARG A 62 3.29 -11.84 4.79
CA ARG A 62 3.77 -12.60 5.94
C ARG A 62 4.72 -11.75 6.76
N VAL A 63 4.85 -12.08 8.03
CA VAL A 63 5.81 -11.45 8.94
C VAL A 63 7.04 -12.36 9.06
N GLU A 64 8.21 -11.81 8.78
CA GLU A 64 9.50 -12.46 8.95
C GLU A 64 10.30 -11.69 10.01
N LYS A 65 10.53 -12.33 11.17
CA LYS A 65 11.23 -11.72 12.28
C LYS A 65 12.20 -12.70 12.93
N THR A 66 13.41 -12.24 13.23
CA THR A 66 14.34 -13.01 14.07
C THR A 66 13.91 -12.84 15.52
N ILE A 67 13.46 -13.94 16.15
CA ILE A 67 13.06 -13.96 17.55
C ILE A 67 14.16 -14.60 18.40
N ARG A 68 14.31 -14.09 19.63
CA ARG A 68 15.20 -14.67 20.65
C ARG A 68 14.42 -15.62 21.54
N LEU A 69 14.88 -16.86 21.59
CA LEU A 69 14.33 -17.90 22.45
C LEU A 69 15.07 -17.92 23.81
N PRO A 70 14.44 -18.48 24.85
CA PRO A 70 15.13 -18.76 26.11
C PRO A 70 16.39 -19.59 25.85
N GLY A 71 17.54 -19.15 26.36
CA GLY A 71 18.84 -19.79 26.06
C GLY A 71 19.72 -19.04 25.05
N ASN A 72 19.33 -17.82 24.64
CA ASN A 72 20.09 -16.98 23.70
C ASN A 72 20.21 -17.57 22.29
N GLU A 73 19.26 -18.44 21.92
CA GLU A 73 19.11 -18.94 20.55
C GLU A 73 18.30 -17.93 19.72
N GLU A 74 18.81 -17.58 18.54
CA GLU A 74 18.09 -16.76 17.57
C GLU A 74 17.48 -17.66 16.51
N ARG A 75 16.18 -17.50 16.25
CA ARG A 75 15.45 -18.25 15.22
C ARG A 75 14.66 -17.31 14.33
N LEU A 76 14.69 -17.57 13.02
CA LEU A 76 13.78 -16.92 12.09
C LEU A 76 12.36 -17.47 12.29
N TYR A 77 11.46 -16.60 12.69
CA TYR A 77 10.02 -16.85 12.73
C TYR A 77 9.37 -16.30 11.47
N ILE A 78 8.51 -17.11 10.85
CA ILE A 78 7.72 -16.75 9.67
C ILE A 78 6.25 -17.01 10.00
N SER A 79 5.41 -15.99 9.91
CA SER A 79 3.98 -16.16 10.13
C SER A 79 3.30 -16.90 8.97
N PRO A 80 2.12 -17.50 9.20
CA PRO A 80 1.23 -17.84 8.09
C PRO A 80 0.91 -16.60 7.24
N PRO A 81 0.50 -16.78 5.97
CA PRO A 81 0.02 -15.68 5.14
C PRO A 81 -1.20 -15.02 5.77
N LEU A 82 -1.15 -13.69 5.89
CA LEU A 82 -2.21 -12.85 6.42
C LEU A 82 -2.82 -12.07 5.27
N VAL A 83 -4.15 -11.96 5.28
CA VAL A 83 -4.91 -11.19 4.28
C VAL A 83 -5.50 -9.96 4.97
N ILE A 84 -5.32 -8.79 4.37
CA ILE A 84 -5.95 -7.56 4.81
C ILE A 84 -6.60 -6.84 3.64
N SER A 85 -7.73 -6.20 3.91
CA SER A 85 -8.41 -5.32 2.97
C SER A 85 -8.60 -3.95 3.62
N PHE A 86 -8.37 -2.90 2.84
CA PHE A 86 -8.53 -1.49 3.25
C PHE A 86 -8.94 -0.65 2.05
N ASP A 87 -9.43 0.57 2.30
CA ASP A 87 -9.85 1.51 1.26
C ASP A 87 -9.06 2.81 1.39
N THR A 88 -8.49 3.27 0.27
CA THR A 88 -7.62 4.44 0.20
C THR A 88 -8.35 5.71 -0.25
N GLN A 89 -9.68 5.67 -0.49
CA GLN A 89 -10.52 6.79 -0.96
C GLN A 89 -10.22 8.15 -0.33
N LEU A 90 -9.92 8.17 0.97
CA LEU A 90 -9.66 9.39 1.75
C LEU A 90 -8.33 9.32 2.52
N ILE A 91 -7.45 8.40 2.14
CA ILE A 91 -6.20 8.11 2.87
C ILE A 91 -5.04 8.30 1.91
N SER A 92 -4.11 9.21 2.22
CA SER A 92 -2.92 9.44 1.39
C SER A 92 -1.76 8.50 1.70
N GLN A 93 -1.80 7.82 2.86
CA GLN A 93 -0.73 6.92 3.28
C GLN A 93 -1.24 5.79 4.18
N VAL A 94 -0.77 4.57 3.91
CA VAL A 94 -1.00 3.37 4.74
C VAL A 94 0.34 2.84 5.20
N ASN A 95 0.51 2.71 6.52
CA ASN A 95 1.75 2.23 7.13
C ASN A 95 1.50 0.88 7.83
N PHE A 96 2.27 -0.14 7.46
CA PHE A 96 2.31 -1.42 8.16
C PHE A 96 3.57 -1.51 9.02
N GLN A 97 3.39 -1.46 10.33
CA GLN A 97 4.46 -1.47 11.33
C GLN A 97 4.20 -2.62 12.33
N LEU A 98 5.29 -3.25 12.79
CA LEU A 98 5.32 -4.40 13.71
C LEU A 98 6.44 -4.23 14.73
#